data_AF-A0A7X2H4S2-F1
#
_entry.id   AF-A0A7X2H4S2-F1
#
_cell.length_a   1.000
_cell.length_b   1.000
_cell.length_c   1.000
_cell.angle_alpha   90.00
_cell.angle_beta   90.00
_cell.angle_gamma   90.00
#
_symmetry.space_group_name_H-M   'P 1'
#
loop_
_entity.id
_entity.type
_entity.pdbx_description
1 polymer ?
#
loop_
_entity_poly.entity_id
_entity_poly.type
_entity_poly.pdbx_seq_one_letter_code
_entity_poly.pdbx_strand_id
1 'polypeptide(L)'
;MECFFFVIFTYLTRRIVAEMNTLSHKIALTINKYNPENTSSIEVMQYALNIIMNTLLILIISLLVGLFTGQLIETSLVLLSFSTLRFFSGGAHLKTALTCNIFSIILCTAIPHLVFLVKDLFWIVNGISLILMLLFAPNPDINAQIPSKRYPVMKLISILLVFSNFFIYSSVIGLAFMAQSLTVIPLKRRSLL
;
A
#
# COMPACT_ATOMS: atom_id res chain seq x y z
N MET A 1 30.32 4.95 -5.25
CA MET A 1 29.26 5.95 -4.92
C MET A 1 27.93 5.30 -4.58
N GLU A 2 27.45 4.31 -5.33
CA GLU A 2 26.11 3.72 -5.11
C GLU A 2 25.93 3.05 -3.75
N CYS A 3 26.94 2.34 -3.24
CA CYS A 3 26.90 1.70 -1.92
C CYS A 3 26.77 2.72 -0.77
N PHE A 4 27.41 3.89 -0.90
CA PHE A 4 27.35 4.96 0.09
C PHE A 4 25.97 5.63 0.12
N PHE A 5 25.39 5.90 -1.05
CA PHE A 5 24.05 6.46 -1.17
C PHE A 5 22.99 5.50 -0.61
N PHE A 6 23.11 4.20 -0.91
CA PHE A 6 22.22 3.17 -0.37
C PHE A 6 22.32 3.05 1.16
N VAL A 7 23.52 3.12 1.73
CA VAL A 7 23.73 3.08 3.19
C VAL A 7 23.15 4.33 3.87
N ILE A 8 23.36 5.52 3.30
CA ILE A 8 22.78 6.76 3.83
C ILE A 8 21.25 6.73 3.74
N PHE A 9 20.71 6.30 2.61
CA PHE A 9 19.26 6.21 2.40
C PHE A 9 18.60 5.23 3.38
N THR A 10 19.19 4.05 3.57
CA THR A 10 18.70 3.06 4.54
C THR A 10 18.87 3.53 5.99
N TYR A 11 19.94 4.23 6.32
CA TYR A 11 20.14 4.83 7.64
C TYR A 11 19.10 5.94 7.93
N LEU A 12 18.90 6.86 6.98
CA LEU A 12 17.97 7.97 7.12
C LEU A 12 16.53 7.47 7.25
N THR A 13 16.13 6.50 6.41
CA THR A 13 14.79 5.91 6.47
C THR A 13 14.54 5.14 7.77
N ARG A 14 15.55 4.42 8.30
CA ARG A 14 15.45 3.80 9.64
C ARG A 14 15.26 4.83 10.74
N ARG A 15 15.98 5.95 10.66
CA ARG A 15 15.87 7.04 11.64
C ARG A 15 14.48 7.68 11.59
N ILE A 16 13.95 7.96 10.40
CA ILE A 16 12.60 8.51 10.22
C ILE A 16 11.54 7.58 10.83
N VAL A 17 11.62 6.27 10.58
CA VAL A 17 10.66 5.30 11.14
C VAL A 17 10.76 5.23 12.68
N ALA A 18 11.95 5.35 13.26
CA ALA A 18 12.12 5.39 14.71
C ALA A 18 11.52 6.65 15.35
N GLU A 19 11.68 7.81 14.70
CA GLU A 19 11.04 9.05 15.14
C GLU A 19 9.51 8.96 15.04
N MET A 20 8.98 8.39 13.95
CA MET A 20 7.54 8.16 13.78
C MET A 20 6.97 7.28 14.89
N ASN A 21 7.65 6.17 15.25
CA ASN A 21 7.22 5.32 16.34
C ASN A 21 7.15 6.07 17.68
N THR A 22 8.16 6.89 17.95
CA THR A 22 8.23 7.71 19.18
C THR A 22 7.12 8.76 19.20
N LEU A 23 6.87 9.40 18.06
CA LEU A 23 5.81 10.39 17.89
C LEU A 23 4.42 9.75 18.06
N SER A 24 4.15 8.63 17.39
CA SER A 24 2.90 7.88 17.50
C SER A 24 2.61 7.47 18.94
N HIS A 25 3.63 7.03 19.69
CA HIS A 25 3.48 6.70 21.11
C HIS A 25 3.12 7.93 21.95
N LYS A 26 3.81 9.06 21.75
CA LYS A 26 3.51 10.32 22.46
C LYS A 26 2.08 10.82 22.16
N ILE A 27 1.64 10.73 20.91
CA ILE A 27 0.28 11.11 20.51
C ILE A 27 -0.73 10.17 21.17
N ALA A 28 -0.51 8.86 21.12
CA ALA A 28 -1.41 7.87 21.75
C ALA A 28 -1.54 8.09 23.26
N LEU A 29 -0.43 8.36 23.97
CA LEU A 29 -0.44 8.73 25.39
C LEU A 29 -1.23 10.01 25.65
N THR A 30 -1.06 11.01 24.80
CA THR A 30 -1.76 12.30 24.92
C THR A 30 -3.27 12.10 24.73
N ILE A 31 -3.68 11.38 23.69
CA ILE A 31 -5.10 11.08 23.42
C ILE A 31 -5.72 10.32 24.60
N ASN A 32 -5.05 9.27 25.08
CA ASN A 32 -5.54 8.49 26.22
C ASN A 32 -5.65 9.33 27.50
N LYS A 33 -4.68 10.21 27.76
CA LYS A 33 -4.68 11.10 28.93
C LYS A 33 -5.89 12.05 28.96
N TYR A 34 -6.33 12.55 27.80
CA TYR A 34 -7.47 13.47 27.73
C TYR A 34 -8.84 12.76 27.67
N ASN A 35 -8.91 11.49 27.24
CA ASN A 35 -10.17 10.76 27.13
C ASN A 35 -9.99 9.24 27.41
N PRO A 36 -9.68 8.85 28.65
CA PRO A 36 -9.31 7.48 28.96
C PRO A 36 -10.46 6.48 28.76
N GLU A 37 -11.72 6.87 28.98
CA GLU A 37 -12.87 5.96 28.92
C GLU A 37 -13.38 5.67 27.51
N ASN A 38 -13.06 6.51 26.52
CA ASN A 38 -13.51 6.35 25.13
C ASN A 38 -12.38 6.02 24.15
N THR A 39 -11.23 5.52 24.62
CA THR A 39 -10.08 5.21 23.77
C THR A 39 -9.76 3.72 23.78
N SER A 40 -9.26 3.21 22.65
CA SER A 40 -8.66 1.88 22.59
C SER A 40 -7.34 1.84 23.37
N SER A 41 -6.72 0.66 23.49
CA SER A 41 -5.41 0.56 24.12
C SER A 41 -4.37 1.45 23.42
N ILE A 42 -3.40 1.96 24.18
CA ILE A 42 -2.31 2.80 23.67
C ILE A 42 -1.59 2.09 22.50
N GLU A 43 -1.42 0.78 22.60
CA GLU A 43 -0.79 -0.06 21.56
C GLU A 43 -1.57 -0.04 20.25
N VAL A 44 -2.90 -0.21 20.31
CA VAL A 44 -3.78 -0.17 19.12
C VAL A 44 -3.74 1.23 18.48
N MET A 45 -3.81 2.28 19.30
CA MET A 45 -3.72 3.65 18.81
C MET A 45 -2.36 3.95 18.17
N GLN A 46 -1.26 3.54 18.81
CA GLN A 46 0.09 3.70 18.28
C GLN A 46 0.24 2.96 16.94
N TYR A 47 -0.27 1.74 16.83
CA TYR A 47 -0.26 0.98 15.59
C TYR A 47 -1.03 1.69 14.47
N ALA A 48 -2.24 2.19 14.76
CA ALA A 48 -3.03 2.95 13.79
C ALA A 48 -2.33 4.24 13.34
N LEU A 49 -1.77 5.01 14.29
CA LEU A 49 -0.98 6.21 14.01
C LEU A 49 0.24 5.89 13.15
N ASN A 50 0.93 4.79 13.43
CA ASN A 50 2.05 4.33 12.62
C ASN A 50 1.63 4.03 11.18
N ILE A 51 0.48 3.40 10.95
CA ILE A 51 -0.04 3.16 9.59
C ILE A 51 -0.29 4.50 8.88
N ILE A 52 -0.95 5.45 9.55
CA ILE A 52 -1.25 6.77 8.98
C ILE A 52 0.04 7.49 8.58
N MET A 53 1.00 7.56 9.51
CA MET A 53 2.28 8.24 9.28
C MET A 53 3.07 7.57 8.14
N ASN A 54 3.12 6.23 8.08
CA ASN A 54 3.79 5.52 6.99
C ASN A 54 3.11 5.78 5.63
N THR A 55 1.78 5.85 5.61
CA THR A 55 1.03 6.14 4.39
C THR A 55 1.32 7.56 3.89
N LEU A 56 1.35 8.55 4.78
CA LEU A 56 1.72 9.92 4.46
C LEU A 56 3.15 10.02 3.91
N LEU A 57 4.09 9.28 4.52
CA LEU A 57 5.47 9.23 4.04
C LEU A 57 5.57 8.71 2.60
N ILE A 58 4.91 7.59 2.29
CA ILE A 58 4.87 7.03 0.93
C ILE A 58 4.28 8.06 -0.04
N LEU A 59 3.14 8.66 0.32
CA LEU A 59 2.46 9.64 -0.52
C LEU A 59 3.36 10.83 -0.83
N ILE A 60 3.97 11.45 0.18
CA ILE A 60 4.81 12.63 -0.01
C ILE A 60 6.04 12.29 -0.86
N ILE A 61 6.76 11.21 -0.54
CA ILE A 61 7.97 10.84 -1.27
C ILE A 61 7.64 10.49 -2.73
N SER A 62 6.60 9.69 -2.97
CA SER A 62 6.22 9.30 -4.32
C SER A 62 5.78 10.51 -5.15
N LEU A 63 4.99 11.43 -4.59
CA LEU A 63 4.60 12.65 -5.31
C LEU A 63 5.79 13.56 -5.61
N LEU A 64 6.74 13.70 -4.69
CA LEU A 64 7.98 14.44 -4.94
C LEU A 64 8.79 13.81 -6.08
N VAL A 65 8.94 12.48 -6.08
CA VAL A 65 9.62 11.77 -7.18
C VAL A 65 8.88 11.99 -8.49
N GLY A 66 7.56 11.83 -8.52
CA GLY A 66 6.74 12.08 -9.72
C GLY A 66 6.84 13.52 -10.22
N LEU A 67 6.94 14.50 -9.31
CA LEU A 67 7.19 15.90 -9.66
C LEU A 67 8.56 16.07 -10.33
N PHE A 68 9.62 15.50 -9.77
CA PHE A 68 10.98 15.59 -10.33
C PHE A 68 11.15 14.81 -11.65
N THR A 69 10.41 13.72 -11.85
CA THR A 69 10.45 12.92 -13.09
C THR A 69 9.44 13.37 -14.15
N GLY A 70 8.63 14.39 -13.87
CA GLY A 70 7.61 14.91 -14.79
C GLY A 70 6.39 14.01 -14.98
N GLN A 71 6.13 13.08 -14.06
CA GLN A 71 5.04 12.10 -14.08
C GLN A 71 4.10 12.26 -12.87
N LEU A 72 3.87 13.50 -12.41
CA LEU A 72 3.13 13.77 -11.17
C LEU A 72 1.69 13.24 -11.23
N ILE A 73 1.01 13.42 -12.36
CA ILE A 73 -0.39 13.04 -12.55
C ILE A 73 -0.52 11.52 -12.53
N GLU A 74 0.31 10.84 -13.30
CA GLU A 74 0.35 9.38 -13.43
C GLU A 74 0.75 8.75 -12.10
N THR A 75 1.75 9.30 -11.40
CA THR A 75 2.14 8.85 -10.06
C THR A 75 0.99 9.00 -9.06
N SER A 76 0.25 10.11 -9.13
CA SER A 76 -0.93 10.33 -8.29
C SER A 76 -2.03 9.30 -8.59
N LEU A 77 -2.28 9.00 -9.87
CA LEU A 77 -3.24 7.98 -10.29
C LEU A 77 -2.84 6.59 -9.79
N VAL A 78 -1.55 6.24 -9.88
CA VAL A 78 -1.04 4.97 -9.35
C VAL A 78 -1.21 4.89 -7.84
N LEU A 79 -0.82 5.94 -7.10
CA LEU A 79 -0.99 6.00 -5.64
C LEU A 79 -2.45 5.80 -5.24
N LEU A 80 -3.37 6.54 -5.85
CA LEU A 80 -4.80 6.45 -5.54
C LEU A 80 -5.36 5.08 -5.88
N SER A 81 -5.08 4.57 -7.09
CA SER A 81 -5.62 3.29 -7.55
C SER A 81 -5.07 2.12 -6.74
N PHE A 82 -3.76 2.07 -6.53
CA PHE A 82 -3.08 1.04 -5.76
C PHE A 82 -3.55 1.04 -4.31
N SER A 83 -3.52 2.20 -3.63
CA SER A 83 -3.91 2.30 -2.22
C SER A 83 -5.39 2.00 -1.99
N THR A 84 -6.29 2.49 -2.86
CA THR A 84 -7.73 2.22 -2.75
C THR A 84 -8.02 0.74 -2.95
N LEU A 85 -7.45 0.12 -3.99
CA LEU A 85 -7.63 -1.31 -4.20
C LEU A 85 -7.02 -2.12 -3.05
N ARG A 86 -5.87 -1.72 -2.52
CA ARG A 86 -5.23 -2.36 -1.37
C ARG A 86 -6.05 -2.28 -0.10
N PHE A 87 -6.71 -1.14 0.15
CA PHE A 87 -7.57 -0.95 1.30
C PHE A 87 -8.69 -2.00 1.36
N PHE A 88 -9.32 -2.30 0.22
CA PHE A 88 -10.40 -3.30 0.14
C PHE A 88 -9.89 -4.73 -0.06
N SER A 89 -8.81 -4.92 -0.83
CA SER A 89 -8.31 -6.27 -1.14
C SER A 89 -7.38 -6.84 -0.07
N GLY A 90 -6.79 -5.99 0.77
CA GLY A 90 -5.72 -6.37 1.68
C GLY A 90 -4.40 -6.59 0.93
N GLY A 91 -3.63 -7.59 1.34
CA GLY A 91 -2.36 -7.95 0.73
C GLY A 91 -1.30 -8.37 1.75
N ALA A 92 -0.27 -9.04 1.26
CA ALA A 92 0.85 -9.48 2.08
C ALA A 92 1.63 -8.28 2.64
N HIS A 93 1.67 -8.16 3.96
CA HIS A 93 2.58 -7.23 4.63
C HIS A 93 3.98 -7.84 4.73
N LEU A 94 4.96 -7.10 4.17
CA LEU A 94 6.37 -7.44 4.29
C LEU A 94 6.80 -7.38 5.77
N LYS A 95 7.85 -8.14 6.12
CA LYS A 95 8.31 -8.33 7.52
C LYS A 95 8.55 -7.03 8.30
N THR A 96 8.83 -5.92 7.60
CA THR A 96 9.04 -4.61 8.23
C THR A 96 8.29 -3.51 7.48
N ALA A 97 7.84 -2.49 8.21
CA ALA A 97 7.22 -1.29 7.64
C ALA A 97 8.15 -0.59 6.65
N LEU A 98 9.46 -0.55 6.95
CA LEU A 98 10.46 0.04 6.07
C LEU A 98 10.51 -0.62 4.69
N THR A 99 10.57 -1.95 4.64
CA THR A 99 10.61 -2.68 3.37
C THR A 99 9.32 -2.46 2.58
N CYS A 100 8.16 -2.41 3.26
CA CYS A 100 6.88 -2.09 2.62
C CYS A 100 6.85 -0.68 2.04
N ASN A 101 7.35 0.31 2.78
CA ASN A 101 7.41 1.69 2.32
C ASN A 101 8.31 1.84 1.09
N ILE A 102 9.53 1.29 1.15
CA ILE A 102 10.48 1.35 0.02
C ILE A 102 9.88 0.66 -1.20
N PHE A 103 9.35 -0.55 -1.03
CA PHE A 103 8.71 -1.28 -2.12
C PHE A 103 7.55 -0.49 -2.74
N SER A 104 6.68 0.08 -1.90
CA SER A 104 5.51 0.85 -2.36
C SER A 104 5.93 2.12 -3.08
N ILE A 105 6.94 2.84 -2.58
CA ILE A 105 7.47 4.05 -3.20
C ILE A 105 8.02 3.72 -4.58
N ILE A 106 8.93 2.74 -4.67
CA ILE A 106 9.54 2.30 -5.93
C ILE A 106 8.46 1.86 -6.91
N LEU A 107 7.51 1.04 -6.47
CA LEU A 107 6.43 0.55 -7.31
C LEU A 107 5.58 1.71 -7.86
N CYS A 108 5.14 2.61 -6.99
CA CYS A 108 4.25 3.71 -7.39
C CYS A 108 4.93 4.73 -8.29
N THR A 109 6.24 4.95 -8.14
CA THR A 109 6.99 5.89 -8.97
C THR A 109 7.52 5.26 -10.25
N ALA A 110 7.76 3.95 -10.29
CA ALA A 110 8.23 3.26 -11.49
C ALA A 110 7.11 2.99 -12.50
N ILE A 111 5.90 2.65 -12.05
CA ILE A 111 4.77 2.28 -12.92
C ILE A 111 4.52 3.32 -14.03
N PRO A 112 4.43 4.64 -13.77
CA PRO A 112 4.23 5.64 -14.82
C PRO A 112 5.22 5.55 -15.98
N HIS A 113 6.48 5.21 -15.67
CA HIS A 113 7.54 5.07 -16.67
C HIS A 113 7.48 3.75 -17.45
N LEU A 114 6.68 2.77 -17.02
CA LEU A 114 6.55 1.45 -17.66
C LEU A 114 5.29 1.31 -18.52
N VAL A 115 4.38 2.31 -18.48
CA VAL A 115 3.08 2.27 -19.17
C VAL A 115 3.22 1.99 -20.66
N PHE A 116 4.25 2.57 -21.31
CA PHE A 116 4.45 2.42 -22.75
C PHE A 116 4.70 0.96 -23.17
N LEU A 117 5.26 0.12 -22.29
CA LEU A 117 5.58 -1.29 -22.58
C LEU A 117 4.34 -2.18 -22.62
N VAL A 118 3.26 -1.76 -21.99
CA VAL A 118 2.06 -2.60 -21.77
C VAL A 118 0.79 -2.02 -22.39
N LYS A 119 0.91 -0.93 -23.15
CA LYS A 119 -0.23 -0.22 -23.74
C LYS A 119 -1.10 -1.16 -24.58
N ASP A 120 -0.47 -1.99 -25.40
CA ASP A 120 -1.15 -2.95 -26.28
C ASP A 120 -1.61 -4.21 -25.53
N LEU A 121 -1.14 -4.42 -24.30
CA LEU A 121 -1.49 -5.54 -23.44
C LEU A 121 -2.57 -5.18 -22.42
N PHE A 122 -3.23 -4.02 -22.56
CA PHE A 122 -4.21 -3.50 -21.62
C PHE A 122 -5.25 -4.54 -21.18
N TRP A 123 -5.90 -5.21 -22.14
CA TRP A 123 -6.95 -6.20 -21.88
C TRP A 123 -6.42 -7.41 -21.10
N ILE A 124 -5.21 -7.86 -21.42
CA ILE A 124 -4.56 -8.99 -20.75
C ILE A 124 -4.20 -8.62 -19.32
N VAL A 125 -3.58 -7.45 -19.12
CA VAL A 125 -3.20 -6.96 -17.79
C VAL A 125 -4.44 -6.80 -16.90
N ASN A 126 -5.48 -6.14 -17.38
CA ASN A 126 -6.69 -5.92 -16.60
C ASN A 126 -7.46 -7.24 -16.35
N GLY A 127 -7.48 -8.14 -17.34
CA GLY A 127 -8.08 -9.47 -17.24
C GLY A 127 -7.42 -10.35 -16.18
N ILE A 128 -6.09 -10.43 -16.18
CA ILE A 128 -5.33 -11.17 -15.15
C ILE A 128 -5.57 -10.56 -13.77
N SER A 129 -5.54 -9.23 -13.66
CA SER A 129 -5.81 -8.53 -12.38
C SER A 129 -7.19 -8.90 -11.81
N LEU A 130 -8.21 -8.97 -12.68
CA LEU A 130 -9.57 -9.35 -12.28
C LEU A 130 -9.63 -10.80 -11.80
N ILE A 131 -8.99 -11.72 -12.52
CA ILE A 131 -8.90 -13.13 -12.14
C ILE A 131 -8.22 -13.28 -10.77
N LEU A 132 -7.09 -12.60 -10.56
CA LEU A 132 -6.38 -12.64 -9.28
C LEU A 132 -7.25 -12.11 -8.13
N MET A 133 -8.00 -11.03 -8.33
CA MET A 133 -8.93 -10.53 -7.31
C MET A 133 -10.10 -11.47 -7.05
N LEU A 134 -10.65 -12.12 -8.08
CA LEU A 134 -11.70 -13.13 -7.92
C LEU A 134 -11.22 -14.33 -7.09
N LEU A 135 -9.97 -14.76 -7.29
CA LEU A 135 -9.41 -15.94 -6.63
C LEU A 135 -8.92 -15.64 -5.21
N PHE A 136 -8.20 -14.53 -5.01
CA PHE A 136 -7.42 -14.31 -3.79
C PHE A 136 -7.95 -13.19 -2.88
N ALA A 137 -8.81 -12.29 -3.37
CA ALA A 137 -9.37 -11.24 -2.51
C ALA A 137 -10.58 -11.74 -1.69
N PRO A 138 -10.81 -11.19 -0.48
CA PRO A 138 -9.93 -10.27 0.24
C PRO A 138 -8.91 -11.06 1.08
N ASN A 139 -7.71 -10.51 1.24
CA ASN A 139 -6.65 -11.07 2.08
C ASN A 139 -6.15 -10.00 3.08
N PRO A 140 -6.99 -9.59 4.06
CA PRO A 140 -6.64 -8.53 5.00
C PRO A 140 -5.51 -8.93 5.94
N ASP A 141 -4.78 -7.94 6.47
CA ASP A 141 -3.76 -8.17 7.50
C ASP A 141 -4.41 -8.81 8.75
N ILE A 142 -3.76 -9.84 9.29
CA ILE A 142 -4.18 -10.52 10.52
C ILE A 142 -4.30 -9.55 11.71
N ASN A 143 -3.51 -8.47 11.69
CA ASN A 143 -3.52 -7.45 12.73
C ASN A 143 -4.66 -6.43 12.58
N ALA A 144 -5.33 -6.36 11.42
CA ALA A 144 -6.39 -5.39 11.16
C ALA A 144 -7.71 -5.71 11.89
N GLN A 145 -7.84 -6.88 12.53
CA GLN A 145 -8.99 -7.31 13.33
C GLN A 145 -10.35 -7.05 12.65
N ILE A 146 -10.44 -7.24 11.33
CA ILE A 146 -11.65 -6.97 10.56
C ILE A 146 -12.66 -8.11 10.74
N PRO A 147 -13.94 -7.82 11.08
CA PRO A 147 -14.96 -8.86 11.24
C PRO A 147 -15.21 -9.59 9.92
N SER A 148 -15.20 -10.92 9.96
CA SER A 148 -15.37 -11.80 8.79
C SER A 148 -16.63 -11.53 7.96
N LYS A 149 -17.70 -11.02 8.60
CA LYS A 149 -18.94 -10.61 7.94
C LYS A 149 -18.74 -9.54 6.85
N ARG A 150 -17.67 -8.74 6.93
CA ARG A 150 -17.36 -7.69 5.94
C ARG A 150 -16.57 -8.19 4.74
N TYR A 151 -16.00 -9.40 4.80
CA TYR A 151 -15.13 -9.91 3.73
C TYR A 151 -15.84 -10.02 2.37
N PRO A 152 -17.10 -10.47 2.27
CA PRO A 152 -17.80 -10.51 0.97
C PRO A 152 -17.96 -9.12 0.34
N VAL A 153 -18.23 -8.09 1.16
CA VAL A 153 -18.38 -6.70 0.69
C VAL A 153 -17.04 -6.16 0.21
N MET A 154 -15.97 -6.39 0.99
CA MET A 154 -14.60 -6.00 0.60
C MET A 154 -14.19 -6.65 -0.73
N LYS A 155 -14.46 -7.95 -0.90
CA LYS A 155 -14.24 -8.68 -2.15
C LYS A 155 -14.98 -8.05 -3.32
N LEU A 156 -16.27 -7.80 -3.14
CA LEU A 156 -17.12 -7.23 -4.17
C LEU A 156 -16.58 -5.85 -4.60
N ILE A 157 -16.20 -4.99 -3.65
CA ILE A 157 -15.62 -3.68 -3.95
C ILE A 157 -14.30 -3.84 -4.72
N SER A 158 -13.41 -4.74 -4.32
CA SER A 158 -12.15 -4.97 -5.06
C SER A 158 -12.38 -5.42 -6.49
N ILE A 159 -13.34 -6.32 -6.73
CA ILE A 159 -13.71 -6.78 -8.06
C ILE A 159 -14.29 -5.63 -8.89
N LEU A 160 -15.22 -4.86 -8.32
CA LEU A 160 -15.84 -3.72 -9.00
C LEU A 160 -14.82 -2.64 -9.35
N LEU A 161 -13.83 -2.38 -8.50
CA LEU A 161 -12.75 -1.44 -8.79
C LEU A 161 -11.96 -1.88 -10.03
N VAL A 162 -11.48 -3.12 -10.07
CA VAL A 162 -10.73 -3.64 -11.24
C VAL A 162 -11.62 -3.68 -12.48
N PHE A 163 -12.89 -4.05 -12.32
CA PHE A 163 -13.85 -4.09 -13.42
C PHE A 163 -14.12 -2.71 -14.01
N SER A 164 -14.19 -1.67 -13.18
CA SER A 164 -14.42 -0.29 -13.65
C SER A 164 -13.35 0.18 -14.63
N ASN A 165 -12.12 -0.31 -14.51
CA ASN A 165 -11.04 0.06 -15.42
C ASN A 165 -11.25 -0.44 -16.86
N PHE A 166 -12.09 -1.45 -17.11
CA PHE A 166 -12.47 -1.83 -18.49
C PHE A 166 -13.25 -0.73 -19.21
N PHE A 167 -13.93 0.15 -18.47
CA PHE A 167 -14.65 1.31 -19.02
C PHE A 167 -13.77 2.56 -19.05
N ILE A 168 -12.92 2.76 -18.03
CA ILE A 168 -11.99 3.89 -17.96
C ILE A 168 -10.88 3.77 -19.01
N TYR A 169 -10.49 2.53 -19.36
CA TYR A 169 -9.47 2.23 -20.35
C TYR A 169 -8.10 2.86 -20.05
N SER A 170 -7.70 2.89 -18.77
CA SER A 170 -6.43 3.47 -18.34
C SER A 170 -5.36 2.40 -18.11
N SER A 171 -4.29 2.44 -18.92
CA SER A 171 -3.11 1.57 -18.74
C SER A 171 -2.38 1.84 -17.43
N VAL A 172 -2.39 3.09 -16.94
CA VAL A 172 -1.78 3.48 -15.66
C VAL A 172 -2.50 2.78 -14.50
N ILE A 173 -3.83 2.87 -14.48
CA ILE A 173 -4.67 2.23 -13.47
C ILE A 173 -4.57 0.69 -13.59
N GLY A 174 -4.54 0.16 -14.82
CA GLY A 174 -4.40 -1.26 -15.07
C GLY A 174 -3.10 -1.84 -14.49
N LEU A 175 -1.97 -1.15 -14.65
CA LEU A 175 -0.71 -1.55 -14.03
C LEU A 175 -0.75 -1.45 -12.50
N ALA A 176 -1.36 -0.39 -11.95
CA ALA A 176 -1.52 -0.24 -10.51
C ALA A 176 -2.35 -1.39 -9.92
N PHE A 177 -3.44 -1.76 -10.58
CA PHE A 177 -4.30 -2.88 -10.17
C PHE A 177 -3.61 -4.24 -10.32
N MET A 178 -2.87 -4.45 -11.41
CA MET A 178 -2.04 -5.64 -11.59
C MET A 178 -1.03 -5.77 -10.45
N ALA A 179 -0.25 -4.72 -10.20
CA ALA A 179 0.74 -4.73 -9.15
C ALA A 179 0.12 -5.02 -7.77
N GLN A 180 -1.03 -4.41 -7.47
CA GLN A 180 -1.75 -4.68 -6.23
C GLN A 180 -2.28 -6.12 -6.16
N SER A 181 -2.84 -6.65 -7.24
CA SER A 181 -3.38 -8.02 -7.29
C SER A 181 -2.32 -9.10 -7.00
N LEU A 182 -1.07 -8.87 -7.40
CA LEU A 182 0.05 -9.77 -7.08
C LEU A 182 0.34 -9.79 -5.57
N THR A 183 0.11 -8.69 -4.85
CA THR A 183 0.34 -8.65 -3.39
C THR A 183 -0.70 -9.44 -2.59
N VAL A 184 -1.86 -9.71 -3.17
CA VAL A 184 -2.97 -10.42 -2.51
C VAL A 184 -2.74 -11.93 -2.50
N ILE A 185 -1.91 -12.44 -3.41
CA ILE A 185 -1.59 -13.87 -3.50
C ILE A 185 -1.00 -14.36 -2.17
N PRO A 186 -1.59 -15.38 -1.52
CA PRO A 186 -1.10 -15.85 -0.24
C PRO A 186 0.27 -16.51 -0.39
N LEU A 187 1.32 -15.81 0.07
CA LEU A 187 2.64 -16.39 0.22
C LEU A 187 2.56 -17.46 1.32
N LYS A 188 2.65 -18.74 0.95
CA LYS A 188 2.70 -19.87 1.87
C LYS A 188 3.82 -19.62 2.88
N ARG A 189 3.49 -19.13 4.07
CA ARG A 189 4.42 -19.03 5.20
C ARG A 189 4.83 -20.48 5.49
N ARG A 190 6.07 -20.87 5.17
CA ARG A 190 6.66 -22.06 5.79
C ARG A 190 6.63 -21.77 7.28
N SER A 191 5.66 -22.37 7.98
CA SER A 191 5.74 -22.61 9.41
C SER A 191 7.00 -23.43 9.60
N LEU A 192 8.10 -22.77 9.95
CA LEU A 192 9.22 -23.46 10.56
C LEU A 192 8.70 -23.87 11.94
N LEU A 193 8.25 -25.13 11.99
CA LEU A 193 8.21 -25.95 13.20
C LEU A 193 9.61 -25.99 13.81
#